data_AF-A0A0R2CGK1-F1
#
_entry.id   AF-A0A0R2CGK1-F1
#
_cell.length_a   1.000
_cell.length_b   1.000
_cell.length_c   1.000
_cell.angle_alpha   90.00
_cell.angle_beta   90.00
_cell.angle_gamma   90.00
#
_symmetry.space_group_name_H-M   'P 1'
#
loop_
_entity.id
_entity.type
_entity.pdbx_description
1 polymer ?
#
loop_
_entity_poly.entity_id
_entity_poly.type
_entity_poly.pdbx_seq_one_letter_code
_entity_poly.pdbx_strand_id
1 'polypeptide(L)'
;MLSNHQTGSIYGRRKIDVESVFGGLKACLGFKRFSVRGLEKVKKEAGIALMAMNIRKLVAKVTNYNWFINKKKRLVKIKEQFSLISFILKDLWHSPK
;
A
#
# COMPACT_ATOMS: atom_id res chain seq x y z
N MET A 1 -25.75 -13.60 16.09
CA MET A 1 -24.75 -14.36 15.29
C MET A 1 -23.60 -13.52 14.75
N LEU A 2 -23.76 -12.21 14.50
CA LEU A 2 -22.66 -11.31 14.06
C LEU A 2 -21.91 -10.61 15.22
N SER A 3 -22.34 -10.78 16.47
CA SER A 3 -21.80 -10.11 17.65
C SER A 3 -20.44 -10.63 18.12
N ASN A 4 -20.00 -11.79 17.63
CA ASN A 4 -18.71 -12.36 17.99
C ASN A 4 -17.61 -11.77 17.08
N HIS A 5 -16.58 -11.16 17.68
CA HIS A 5 -15.50 -10.46 16.98
C HIS A 5 -14.79 -11.35 15.94
N GLN A 6 -14.62 -12.64 16.25
CA GLN A 6 -14.06 -13.62 15.32
C GLN A 6 -14.95 -13.82 14.09
N THR A 7 -16.26 -13.98 14.27
CA THR A 7 -17.23 -14.18 13.19
C THR A 7 -17.36 -12.95 12.30
N GLY A 8 -17.31 -11.74 12.87
CA GLY A 8 -17.31 -10.49 12.11
C GLY A 8 -16.10 -10.35 11.19
N SER A 9 -14.90 -10.72 11.67
CA SER A 9 -13.67 -10.68 10.87
C SER A 9 -13.68 -11.65 9.67
N ILE A 10 -14.23 -12.84 9.87
CA ILE A 10 -14.38 -13.86 8.81
C ILE A 10 -15.43 -13.41 7.79
N TYR A 11 -16.54 -12.84 8.27
CA TYR A 11 -17.60 -12.31 7.42
C TYR A 11 -17.11 -11.13 6.57
N GLY A 12 -16.30 -10.22 7.13
CA GLY A 12 -15.69 -9.12 6.39
C GLY A 12 -14.76 -9.58 5.26
N ARG A 13 -14.03 -10.68 5.44
CA ARG A 13 -13.19 -11.27 4.37
C ARG A 13 -14.00 -11.89 3.24
N ARG A 14 -15.21 -12.39 3.53
CA ARG A 14 -16.14 -12.96 2.53
C ARG A 14 -16.92 -11.90 1.75
N LYS A 15 -16.96 -10.65 2.24
CA LYS A 15 -17.55 -9.50 1.55
C LYS A 15 -16.72 -9.00 0.36
N ILE A 16 -15.54 -9.59 0.14
CA ILE A 16 -14.71 -9.30 -1.02
C ILE A 16 -15.21 -10.19 -2.16
N ASP A 17 -15.94 -9.61 -3.11
CA ASP A 17 -16.38 -10.35 -4.30
C ASP A 17 -15.20 -10.97 -5.02
N VAL A 18 -15.34 -12.23 -5.41
CA VAL A 18 -14.36 -12.94 -6.25
C VAL A 18 -14.09 -12.18 -7.55
N GLU A 19 -15.08 -11.42 -8.02
CA GLU A 19 -14.99 -10.50 -9.16
C GLU A 19 -13.88 -9.46 -9.01
N SER A 20 -13.57 -9.00 -7.79
CA SER A 20 -12.47 -8.07 -7.56
C SER A 20 -11.11 -8.69 -7.92
N VAL A 21 -10.93 -9.99 -7.68
CA VAL A 21 -9.69 -10.70 -8.03
C VAL A 21 -9.62 -10.95 -9.53
N PHE A 22 -10.72 -11.39 -10.15
CA PHE A 22 -10.78 -11.61 -11.60
C PHE A 22 -10.68 -10.30 -12.41
N GLY A 23 -11.28 -9.22 -11.92
CA GLY A 23 -11.14 -7.88 -12.48
C GLY A 23 -9.70 -7.39 -12.38
N GLY A 24 -9.04 -7.62 -11.23
CA GLY A 24 -7.62 -7.36 -11.06
C GLY A 24 -6.74 -8.16 -12.03
N LEU A 25 -6.99 -9.46 -12.18
CA LEU A 25 -6.27 -10.30 -13.16
C LEU A 25 -6.41 -9.76 -14.58
N LYS A 26 -7.63 -9.43 -15.00
CA LYS A 26 -7.92 -8.91 -16.34
C LYS A 26 -7.30 -7.53 -16.59
N ALA A 27 -7.50 -6.58 -15.67
CA ALA A 27 -7.07 -5.20 -15.85
C ALA A 27 -5.56 -5.02 -15.63
N CYS A 28 -4.95 -5.80 -14.72
CA CYS A 28 -3.57 -5.58 -14.29
C CYS A 28 -2.56 -6.48 -14.99
N LEU A 29 -2.96 -7.70 -15.34
CA LEU A 29 -2.10 -8.66 -16.03
C LEU A 29 -2.56 -8.92 -17.48
N GLY A 30 -3.64 -8.27 -17.94
CA GLY A 30 -4.20 -8.53 -19.26
C GLY A 30 -4.72 -9.97 -19.42
N PHE A 31 -5.01 -10.65 -18.31
CA PHE A 31 -5.30 -12.08 -18.29
C PHE A 31 -6.71 -12.35 -18.85
N LYS A 32 -6.80 -12.53 -20.17
CA LYS A 32 -8.06 -12.74 -20.90
C LYS A 32 -8.38 -14.22 -21.15
N ARG A 33 -7.35 -15.06 -21.31
CA ARG A 33 -7.46 -16.50 -21.56
C ARG A 33 -6.27 -17.24 -20.98
N PHE A 34 -6.47 -18.50 -20.63
CA PHE A 34 -5.38 -19.43 -20.37
C PHE A 34 -4.63 -19.73 -21.68
N SER A 35 -3.30 -19.75 -21.61
CA SER A 35 -2.44 -20.14 -22.72
C SER A 35 -2.41 -21.66 -22.87
N VAL A 36 -2.49 -22.39 -21.75
CA VAL A 36 -2.40 -23.85 -21.73
C VAL A 36 -3.79 -24.53 -21.68
N ARG A 37 -3.84 -25.78 -22.15
CA ARG A 37 -5.02 -26.66 -22.05
C ARG A 37 -4.75 -27.80 -21.07
N GLY A 38 -5.80 -28.28 -20.41
CA GLY A 38 -5.73 -29.34 -19.39
C GLY A 38 -5.72 -28.78 -17.96
N LEU A 39 -6.51 -29.40 -17.08
CA LEU A 39 -6.85 -28.86 -15.75
C LEU A 39 -5.62 -28.58 -14.89
N GLU A 40 -4.65 -29.50 -14.87
CA GLU A 40 -3.45 -29.36 -14.04
C GLU A 40 -2.58 -28.17 -14.50
N LYS A 41 -2.42 -27.99 -15.81
CA LYS A 41 -1.63 -26.90 -16.39
C LYS A 41 -2.32 -25.55 -16.16
N VAL A 42 -3.64 -25.49 -16.33
CA VAL A 42 -4.46 -24.30 -16.06
C VAL A 42 -4.35 -23.87 -14.60
N LYS A 43 -4.36 -24.83 -13.65
CA LYS A 43 -4.15 -24.52 -12.22
C LYS A 43 -2.79 -23.87 -11.96
N LYS A 44 -1.73 -24.37 -12.60
CA LYS A 44 -0.37 -23.79 -12.48
C LYS A 44 -0.32 -22.37 -13.06
N GLU A 45 -0.89 -22.16 -14.24
CA GLU A 45 -0.96 -20.84 -14.89
C GLU A 45 -1.74 -19.83 -14.04
N ALA A 46 -2.90 -20.24 -13.49
CA ALA A 46 -3.68 -19.42 -12.56
C ALA A 46 -2.86 -19.07 -11.30
N GLY A 47 -2.14 -20.03 -10.73
CA GLY A 47 -1.28 -19.81 -9.58
C GLY A 47 -0.20 -18.75 -9.85
N ILE A 48 0.46 -18.81 -11.01
CA ILE A 48 1.46 -17.81 -11.42
C ILE A 48 0.83 -16.42 -11.56
N ALA A 49 -0.32 -16.31 -12.21
CA ALA A 49 -1.01 -15.04 -12.37
C ALA A 49 -1.40 -14.42 -11.01
N LEU A 50 -1.87 -15.24 -10.07
CA LEU A 50 -2.18 -14.81 -8.70
C LEU A 50 -0.93 -14.39 -7.92
N MET A 51 0.20 -15.09 -8.09
CA MET A 51 1.48 -14.68 -7.48
C MET A 51 1.95 -13.32 -8.01
N ALA A 52 1.88 -13.10 -9.32
CA ALA A 52 2.21 -11.82 -9.93
C ALA A 52 1.36 -10.66 -9.37
N MET A 53 0.05 -10.89 -9.18
CA MET A 53 -0.82 -9.92 -8.51
C MET A 53 -0.42 -9.65 -7.06
N ASN A 54 -0.06 -10.68 -6.31
CA ASN A 54 0.36 -10.53 -4.91
C ASN A 54 1.67 -9.72 -4.81
N ILE A 55 2.64 -9.96 -5.70
CA ILE A 55 3.87 -9.17 -5.78
C ILE A 55 3.55 -7.70 -6.07
N ARG A 56 2.65 -7.42 -7.03
CA ARG A 56 2.23 -6.05 -7.34
C ARG A 56 1.59 -5.35 -6.13
N LYS A 57 0.73 -6.05 -5.39
CA LYS A 57 0.14 -5.53 -4.14
C LYS A 57 1.20 -5.28 -3.08
N LEU A 58 2.21 -6.13 -2.96
CA LEU A 58 3.31 -5.96 -2.02
C LEU A 58 4.14 -4.71 -2.36
N VAL A 59 4.51 -4.54 -3.62
CA VAL A 59 5.27 -3.35 -4.08
C VAL A 59 4.50 -2.06 -3.81
N ALA A 60 3.19 -2.04 -4.08
CA ALA A 60 2.34 -0.89 -3.76
C ALA A 60 2.31 -0.57 -2.25
N LYS A 61 2.30 -1.58 -1.38
CA LYS A 61 2.37 -1.36 0.08
C LYS A 61 3.73 -0.83 0.52
N VAL A 62 4.82 -1.41 0.01
CA VAL A 62 6.19 -0.99 0.35
C VAL A 62 6.44 0.44 -0.10
N THR A 63 6.05 0.79 -1.32
CA THR A 63 6.18 2.16 -1.85
C THR A 63 5.37 3.18 -1.04
N ASN A 64 4.13 2.86 -0.68
CA ASN A 64 3.30 3.71 0.19
C ASN A 64 3.92 3.90 1.58
N TYR A 65 4.45 2.84 2.17
CA TYR A 65 5.14 2.92 3.46
C TYR A 65 6.39 3.80 3.38
N ASN A 66 7.23 3.57 2.37
CA ASN A 66 8.44 4.37 2.14
C ASN A 66 8.11 5.84 1.90
N TRP A 67 7.07 6.13 1.13
CA TRP A 67 6.57 7.50 0.93
C TRP A 67 6.17 8.15 2.25
N PHE A 68 5.41 7.43 3.09
CA PHE A 68 5.00 7.93 4.40
C PHE A 68 6.20 8.24 5.31
N ILE A 69 7.18 7.34 5.36
CA ILE A 69 8.42 7.53 6.14
C ILE A 69 9.21 8.73 5.62
N ASN A 70 9.39 8.85 4.31
CA ASN A 70 10.11 9.97 3.72
C ASN A 70 9.39 11.31 3.95
N LYS A 71 8.07 11.33 3.86
CA LYS A 71 7.26 12.51 4.19
C LYS A 71 7.45 12.93 5.64
N LYS A 72 7.44 11.98 6.58
CA LYS A 72 7.70 12.25 8.00
C LYS A 72 9.10 12.80 8.24
N LYS A 73 10.14 12.21 7.64
CA LYS A 73 11.53 12.72 7.71
C LYS A 73 11.63 14.16 7.19
N ARG A 74 10.97 14.48 6.07
CA ARG A 74 10.96 15.83 5.50
C ARG A 74 10.30 16.84 6.44
N LEU A 75 9.19 16.46 7.09
CA LEU A 75 8.52 17.31 8.06
C LEU A 75 9.37 17.60 9.30
N VAL A 76 10.11 16.60 9.80
CA VAL A 76 11.05 16.81 10.93
C VAL A 76 12.15 17.78 10.52
N LYS A 77 12.78 17.59 9.36
CA LYS A 77 13.82 18.49 8.84
C LYS A 77 13.33 19.93 8.69
N ILE A 78 12.10 20.12 8.19
CA ILE A 78 11.49 21.44 8.05
C ILE A 78 11.25 22.08 9.44
N LYS A 79 10.77 21.30 10.42
CA LYS A 79 10.58 21.80 11.79
C LYS A 79 11.90 22.24 12.44
N GLU A 80 12.97 21.48 12.24
CA GLU A 80 14.31 21.86 12.71
C GLU A 80 14.78 23.17 12.07
N GLN A 81 14.59 23.34 10.76
CA GLN A 81 14.92 24.59 10.07
C GLN A 81 14.12 25.78 10.60
N PHE A 82 12.80 25.63 10.79
CA PHE A 82 11.97 26.69 11.38
C PHE A 82 12.39 27.02 12.81
N SER A 83 12.76 26.01 13.61
CA SER A 83 13.28 26.21 14.96
C SER A 83 14.54 27.08 14.95
N LEU A 84 15.53 26.73 14.11
CA LEU A 84 16.78 27.47 13.94
C LEU A 84 16.54 28.91 13.46
N ILE A 85 15.65 29.10 12.47
CA ILE A 85 15.29 30.43 11.98
C ILE A 85 14.65 31.26 13.09
N SER A 86 13.72 30.68 13.87
CA SER A 86 13.09 31.41 14.98
C SER A 86 14.09 31.79 16.07
N PHE A 87 15.11 30.95 16.30
CA PHE A 87 16.17 31.21 17.26
C PHE A 87 17.03 32.40 16.82
N ILE A 88 17.53 32.39 15.57
CA ILE A 88 18.32 33.48 14.99
C ILE A 88 17.54 34.80 14.99
N LEU A 89 16.25 34.77 14.63
CA LEU A 89 15.41 35.98 14.63
C LEU A 89 15.22 36.56 16.04
N LYS A 90 15.14 35.72 17.08
CA LYS A 90 15.08 36.18 18.47
C LYS A 90 16.38 36.87 18.89
N ASP A 91 17.53 36.31 18.51
CA ASP A 91 18.84 36.88 18.83
C ASP A 91 19.07 38.23 18.13
N LEU A 92 18.66 38.36 16.87
CA LEU A 92 18.72 39.61 16.11
C LEU A 92 17.82 40.70 16.70
N TRP A 93 16.64 40.34 17.23
CA TRP A 93 15.71 41.29 17.82
C TRP A 93 16.17 41.84 19.18
N HIS A 94 16.97 41.06 19.92
CA HIS A 94 17.50 41.45 21.24
C HIS A 94 18.89 42.09 21.18
N SER A 95 19.45 42.34 19.99
CA SER A 95 20.71 43.08 19.88
C SER A 95 20.52 44.52 20.33
N PRO A 96 21.26 44.99 21.36
CA PRO A 96 21.18 46.38 21.79
C PRO A 96 21.74 47.28 20.69
N LYS A 97 21.06 48.41 20.46
CA LYS A 97 21.56 49.50 19.62
C LYS A 97 22.76 50.18 20.26
#